data_AF-A0A242CL08-F1
#
_entry.id   AF-A0A242CL08-F1
#
_cell.length_a   1.000
_cell.length_b   1.000
_cell.length_c   1.000
_cell.angle_alpha   90.00
_cell.angle_beta   90.00
_cell.angle_gamma   90.00
#
_symmetry.space_group_name_H-M   'P 1'
#
loop_
_entity.id
_entity.type
_entity.pdbx_description
1 polymer ?
#
loop_
_entity_poly.entity_id
_entity_poly.type
_entity_poly.pdbx_seq_one_letter_code
_entity_poly.pdbx_strand_id
1 'polypeptide(L)'
;MGQEPSNSIVLDLTRGGKDVYFINPFIDILSRAERIEDRPSFVMTATKGDEPQMWYDTLRKRGYLIRICNTVRQYYSDPYNPLAVVFNYYMKYVSLKVENKPESTRFLTEAENELKRSAYTFFQGTEGQGGSNGEFWVKDCRNLFMSTGLAIANQYVRNNEPIKFNPYVIYNIVNEMQSIRINENNPEYIHSLTENPLERAKLLKKYDGKSTLDVFFWNYHEIIQRKNIIMRFWQVLQQS
;
A
#
# COMPACT_ATOMS: atom_id res chain seq x y z
N MET A 1 -15.56 -20.49 31.27
CA MET A 1 -16.38 -19.34 30.82
C MET A 1 -15.48 -18.47 29.97
N GLY A 2 -15.63 -18.53 28.65
CA GLY A 2 -14.86 -17.67 27.74
C GLY A 2 -15.43 -16.26 27.79
N GLN A 3 -14.62 -15.28 28.18
CA GLN A 3 -14.97 -13.89 27.95
C GLN A 3 -14.79 -13.62 26.47
N GLU A 4 -15.88 -13.25 25.79
CA GLU A 4 -15.78 -12.62 24.49
C GLU A 4 -15.00 -11.29 24.65
N PRO A 5 -14.03 -11.00 23.76
CA PRO A 5 -13.29 -9.75 23.84
C PRO A 5 -14.25 -8.56 23.75
N SER A 6 -14.31 -7.77 24.82
CA SER A 6 -15.18 -6.61 24.92
C SER A 6 -14.37 -5.32 24.80
N ASN A 7 -14.86 -4.38 23.99
CA ASN A 7 -14.25 -3.07 23.86
C ASN A 7 -14.67 -2.16 25.02
N SER A 8 -13.74 -1.35 25.52
CA SER A 8 -13.99 -0.38 26.59
C SER A 8 -13.80 1.05 26.07
N ILE A 9 -14.66 1.97 26.51
CA ILE A 9 -14.54 3.40 26.21
C ILE A 9 -14.34 4.14 27.53
N VAL A 10 -13.30 5.00 27.59
CA VAL A 10 -13.01 5.85 28.75
C VAL A 10 -13.25 7.30 28.37
N LEU A 11 -14.17 7.95 29.07
CA LEU A 11 -14.51 9.35 28.91
C LEU A 11 -13.90 10.15 30.05
N ASP A 12 -13.08 11.15 29.71
CA ASP A 12 -12.47 12.04 30.69
C ASP A 12 -12.29 13.44 30.11
N LEU A 13 -12.29 14.44 30.98
CA LEU A 13 -12.01 15.83 30.64
C LEU A 13 -10.50 16.05 30.49
N THR A 14 -10.12 17.15 29.82
CA THR A 14 -8.70 17.53 29.74
C THR A 14 -8.18 17.84 31.15
N ARG A 15 -7.06 17.22 31.54
CA ARG A 15 -6.49 17.23 32.91
C ARG A 15 -7.29 16.46 33.98
N GLY A 16 -8.24 15.61 33.59
CA GLY A 16 -8.95 14.72 34.52
C GLY A 16 -8.14 13.52 35.00
N GLY A 17 -6.95 13.31 34.43
CA GLY A 17 -6.01 12.29 34.87
C GLY A 17 -6.11 10.96 34.11
N LYS A 18 -6.75 10.92 32.94
CA LYS A 18 -6.78 9.77 32.02
C LYS A 18 -5.45 9.00 31.95
N ASP A 19 -4.32 9.71 31.82
CA ASP A 19 -3.02 9.07 31.68
C ASP A 19 -2.59 8.38 32.98
N VAL A 20 -2.84 9.01 34.13
CA VAL A 20 -2.46 8.54 35.47
C VAL A 20 -3.34 7.39 35.93
N TYR A 21 -4.66 7.50 35.73
CA TYR A 21 -5.63 6.55 36.29
C TYR A 21 -5.96 5.40 35.35
N PHE A 22 -5.77 5.56 34.03
CA PHE A 22 -6.14 4.54 33.06
C PHE A 22 -4.94 4.09 32.20
N ILE A 23 -4.35 4.97 31.40
CA ILE A 23 -3.35 4.56 30.38
C ILE A 23 -2.11 3.93 31.03
N ASN A 24 -1.54 4.56 32.05
CA ASN A 24 -0.33 4.06 32.70
C ASN A 24 -0.55 2.74 33.45
N PRO A 25 -1.58 2.61 34.31
CA PRO A 25 -1.92 1.32 34.91
C PRO A 25 -2.22 0.25 33.87
N PHE A 26 -2.89 0.60 32.77
CA PHE A 26 -3.23 -0.35 31.72
C PHE A 26 -1.99 -0.89 31.01
N ILE A 27 -1.07 -0.03 30.56
CA ILE A 27 0.20 -0.46 29.93
C ILE A 27 1.01 -1.32 30.92
N ASP A 28 1.03 -0.93 32.19
CA ASP A 28 1.73 -1.68 33.22
C ASP A 28 1.15 -3.09 33.39
N ILE A 29 -0.16 -3.22 33.53
CA ILE A 29 -0.85 -4.51 33.67
C ILE A 29 -0.59 -5.40 32.46
N LEU A 30 -0.75 -4.87 31.24
CA LEU A 30 -0.51 -5.64 30.01
C LEU A 30 0.93 -6.17 29.92
N SER A 31 1.90 -5.38 30.36
CA SER A 31 3.32 -5.72 30.19
C SER A 31 3.94 -6.50 31.36
N ARG A 32 3.22 -6.68 32.47
CA ARG A 32 3.76 -7.20 33.74
C ARG A 32 3.73 -8.72 33.87
N ALA A 33 2.97 -9.44 33.04
CA ALA A 33 2.93 -10.91 33.09
C ALA A 33 4.35 -11.51 33.07
N GLU A 34 4.64 -12.53 33.87
CA GLU A 34 6.00 -13.07 34.01
C GLU A 34 6.47 -13.75 32.72
N ARG A 35 5.61 -14.60 32.15
CA ARG A 35 5.85 -15.30 30.89
C ARG A 35 5.60 -14.37 29.72
N ILE A 36 6.54 -14.36 28.77
CA ILE A 36 6.46 -13.48 27.60
C ILE A 36 5.28 -13.82 26.67
N GLU A 37 4.91 -15.09 26.59
CA GLU A 37 3.76 -15.57 25.79
C GLU A 37 2.40 -15.14 26.35
N ASP A 38 2.33 -14.80 27.64
CA ASP A 38 1.13 -14.29 28.28
C ASP A 38 1.03 -12.75 28.18
N ARG A 39 2.06 -12.07 27.63
CA ARG A 39 2.07 -10.63 27.41
C ARG A 39 1.42 -10.28 26.06
N PRO A 40 0.30 -9.54 26.03
CA PRO A 40 -0.32 -9.13 24.78
C PRO A 40 0.54 -8.10 24.03
N SER A 41 0.52 -8.19 22.71
CA SER A 41 0.95 -7.11 21.82
C SER A 41 -0.15 -6.04 21.77
N PHE A 42 0.24 -4.77 21.74
CA PHE A 42 -0.72 -3.67 21.64
C PHE A 42 -0.23 -2.57 20.70
N VAL A 43 -1.20 -1.88 20.10
CA VAL A 43 -0.98 -0.70 19.26
C VAL A 43 -1.61 0.50 19.97
N MET A 44 -0.85 1.57 20.10
CA MET A 44 -1.28 2.78 20.81
C MET A 44 -1.04 4.01 19.96
N THR A 45 -2.03 4.90 19.93
CA THR A 45 -1.94 6.22 19.31
C THR A 45 -1.60 7.27 20.37
N ALA A 46 -0.33 7.62 20.46
CA ALA A 46 0.18 8.66 21.36
C ALA A 46 0.10 10.03 20.69
N THR A 47 -1.03 10.74 20.84
CA THR A 47 -1.25 12.03 20.17
C THR A 47 -0.38 13.15 20.74
N LYS A 48 -0.02 13.06 22.03
CA LYS A 48 0.88 14.02 22.69
C LYS A 48 2.35 13.59 22.62
N GLY A 49 2.61 12.28 22.59
CA GLY A 49 3.95 11.71 22.39
C GLY A 49 4.74 11.46 23.68
N ASP A 50 4.12 11.61 24.85
CA ASP A 50 4.76 11.42 26.16
C ASP A 50 4.91 9.93 26.50
N GLU A 51 3.93 9.12 26.10
CA GLU A 51 3.81 7.71 26.48
C GLU A 51 4.96 6.86 25.91
N PRO A 52 5.36 7.00 24.62
CA PRO A 52 6.53 6.31 24.11
C PRO A 52 7.79 6.67 24.91
N GLN A 53 8.01 7.96 25.23
CA GLN A 53 9.21 8.38 25.97
C GLN A 53 9.24 7.77 27.37
N MET A 54 8.11 7.73 28.06
CA MET A 54 8.00 7.21 29.41
C MET A 54 8.11 5.67 29.48
N TRP A 55 7.52 4.96 28.52
CA TRP A 55 7.42 3.51 28.56
C TRP A 55 8.50 2.76 27.77
N TYR A 56 9.24 3.42 26.88
CA TYR A 56 10.19 2.76 25.97
C TYR A 56 11.18 1.84 26.70
N ASP A 57 11.93 2.38 27.66
CA ASP A 57 12.94 1.60 28.38
C ASP A 57 12.34 0.49 29.23
N THR A 58 11.17 0.75 29.84
CA THR A 58 10.47 -0.22 30.69
C THR A 58 9.95 -1.39 29.86
N LEU A 59 9.28 -1.13 28.75
CA LEU A 59 8.76 -2.17 27.85
C LEU A 59 9.90 -2.96 27.20
N ARG A 60 10.99 -2.29 26.80
CA ARG A 60 12.18 -2.96 26.26
C ARG A 60 12.83 -3.89 27.28
N LYS A 61 12.97 -3.46 28.54
CA LYS A 61 13.45 -4.32 29.65
C LYS A 61 12.50 -5.50 29.91
N ARG A 62 11.20 -5.32 29.68
CA ARG A 62 10.17 -6.37 29.72
C ARG A 62 10.11 -7.20 28.42
N GLY A 63 11.09 -7.10 27.52
CA GLY A 63 11.21 -7.96 26.34
C GLY A 63 10.31 -7.61 25.16
N TYR A 64 9.65 -6.44 25.17
CA TYR A 64 8.87 -5.99 24.02
C TYR A 64 9.77 -5.54 22.87
N LEU A 65 9.40 -5.92 21.64
CA LEU A 65 9.91 -5.32 20.43
C LEU A 65 9.05 -4.09 20.09
N ILE A 66 9.58 -2.90 20.37
CA ILE A 66 8.86 -1.65 20.21
C ILE A 66 9.09 -1.09 18.81
N ARG A 67 8.01 -0.67 18.14
CA ARG A 67 8.03 0.06 16.87
C ARG A 67 7.31 1.39 17.03
N ILE A 68 7.90 2.47 16.53
CA ILE A 68 7.36 3.83 16.63
C ILE A 68 7.08 4.36 15.23
N CYS A 69 5.82 4.70 14.94
CA CYS A 69 5.43 5.43 13.75
C CYS A 69 5.13 6.89 14.12
N ASN A 70 6.14 7.75 14.01
CA ASN A 70 6.05 9.18 14.26
C ASN A 70 5.60 9.93 12.99
N THR A 71 4.38 10.48 13.03
CA THR A 71 3.78 11.27 11.93
C THR A 71 4.24 12.73 11.91
N VAL A 72 4.84 13.24 13.00
CA VAL A 72 5.32 14.62 13.10
C VAL A 72 6.77 14.74 12.61
N ARG A 73 7.65 13.84 13.05
CA ARG A 73 9.07 13.79 12.63
C ARG A 73 9.43 12.37 12.19
N GLN A 74 9.27 12.13 10.89
CA GLN A 74 9.51 10.82 10.27
C GLN A 74 10.95 10.30 10.44
N TYR A 75 11.93 11.18 10.64
CA TYR A 75 13.33 10.78 10.92
C TYR A 75 13.46 9.91 12.17
N TYR A 76 12.57 10.08 13.16
CA TYR A 76 12.57 9.29 14.40
C TYR A 76 11.55 8.13 14.36
N SER A 77 11.03 7.79 13.18
CA SER A 77 10.14 6.64 12.98
C SER A 77 10.91 5.40 12.59
N ASP A 78 10.38 4.25 12.99
CA ASP A 78 10.66 3.00 12.31
C ASP A 78 10.11 3.04 10.88
N PRO A 79 10.82 2.45 9.91
CA PRO A 79 10.29 2.31 8.55
C PRO A 79 9.06 1.40 8.57
N TYR A 80 7.94 1.93 8.10
CA TYR A 80 6.68 1.21 8.00
C TYR A 80 6.12 1.30 6.58
N ASN A 81 5.90 0.15 5.96
CA ASN A 81 5.28 0.06 4.65
C ASN A 81 3.93 -0.68 4.76
N PRO A 82 2.79 0.03 4.69
CA PRO A 82 1.47 -0.59 4.83
C PRO A 82 1.17 -1.59 3.70
N LEU A 83 1.85 -1.48 2.56
CA LEU A 83 1.62 -2.34 1.40
C LEU A 83 2.53 -3.58 1.36
N ALA A 84 3.43 -3.75 2.34
CA ALA A 84 4.31 -4.91 2.39
C ALA A 84 3.53 -6.25 2.45
N VAL A 85 2.39 -6.27 3.15
CA VAL A 85 1.53 -7.45 3.27
C VAL A 85 0.96 -7.86 1.91
N VAL A 86 0.49 -6.89 1.12
CA VAL A 86 -0.01 -7.12 -0.25
C VAL A 86 1.07 -7.77 -1.12
N PHE A 87 2.30 -7.24 -1.06
CA PHE A 87 3.42 -7.77 -1.83
C PHE A 87 3.76 -9.22 -1.42
N ASN A 88 3.74 -9.52 -0.11
CA ASN A 88 4.00 -10.88 0.38
C ASN A 88 2.94 -11.88 -0.09
N TYR A 89 1.66 -11.51 -0.08
CA TYR A 89 0.60 -12.36 -0.62
C TYR A 89 0.75 -12.55 -2.13
N TYR A 90 1.08 -11.48 -2.86
CA TYR A 90 1.29 -11.58 -4.30
C TYR A 90 2.51 -12.47 -4.66
N MET A 91 3.61 -12.38 -3.91
CA MET A 91 4.76 -13.28 -4.07
C MET A 91 4.37 -14.74 -3.89
N LYS A 92 3.60 -15.06 -2.84
CA LYS A 92 3.08 -16.43 -2.60
C LYS A 92 2.16 -16.91 -3.71
N TYR A 93 1.32 -16.02 -4.26
CA TYR A 93 0.52 -16.33 -5.44
C TYR A 93 1.40 -16.75 -6.61
N VAL A 94 2.43 -15.98 -6.95
CA VAL A 94 3.31 -16.28 -8.10
C VAL A 94 4.09 -17.57 -7.89
N SER A 95 4.62 -17.82 -6.68
CA SER A 95 5.38 -19.04 -6.39
C SER A 95 4.51 -20.30 -6.50
N LEU A 96 3.26 -20.24 -6.01
CA LEU A 96 2.36 -21.40 -5.99
C LEU A 96 1.54 -21.55 -7.27
N LYS A 97 1.62 -20.61 -8.21
CA LYS A 97 0.79 -20.59 -9.43
C LYS A 97 0.94 -21.86 -10.28
N VAL A 98 2.14 -22.45 -10.29
CA VAL A 98 2.46 -23.66 -11.07
C VAL A 98 2.16 -24.92 -10.28
N GLU A 99 2.41 -24.92 -8.97
CA GLU A 99 2.33 -26.11 -8.11
C GLU A 99 0.92 -26.37 -7.56
N ASN A 100 0.23 -25.33 -7.09
CA ASN A 100 -1.07 -25.44 -6.42
C ASN A 100 -2.00 -24.28 -6.82
N LYS A 101 -2.71 -24.45 -7.94
CA LYS A 101 -3.59 -23.42 -8.51
C LYS A 101 -4.70 -22.97 -7.55
N PRO A 102 -5.43 -23.85 -6.84
CA PRO A 102 -6.42 -23.43 -5.84
C PRO A 102 -5.83 -22.55 -4.74
N GLU A 103 -4.70 -22.96 -4.15
CA GLU A 103 -4.07 -22.22 -3.06
C GLU A 103 -3.46 -20.88 -3.53
N SER A 104 -2.89 -20.86 -4.74
CA SER A 104 -2.40 -19.62 -5.34
C SER A 104 -3.53 -18.59 -5.49
N THR A 105 -4.72 -19.04 -5.90
CA THR A 105 -5.88 -18.15 -6.10
C THR A 105 -6.33 -17.52 -4.78
N ARG A 106 -6.27 -18.26 -3.66
CA ARG A 106 -6.51 -17.70 -2.32
C ARG A 106 -5.56 -16.54 -2.03
N PHE A 107 -4.26 -16.70 -2.28
CA PHE A 107 -3.27 -15.64 -2.02
C PHE A 107 -3.44 -14.42 -2.93
N LEU A 108 -3.91 -14.60 -4.16
CA LEU A 108 -4.29 -13.48 -5.01
C LEU A 108 -5.47 -12.70 -4.41
N THR A 109 -6.51 -13.40 -3.95
CA THR A 109 -7.67 -12.77 -3.29
C THR A 109 -7.28 -12.04 -2.01
N GLU A 110 -6.38 -12.60 -1.20
CA GLU A 110 -5.86 -11.91 0.00
C GLU A 110 -5.08 -10.64 -0.36
N ALA A 111 -4.25 -10.68 -1.41
CA ALA A 111 -3.55 -9.49 -1.89
C ALA A 111 -4.52 -8.39 -2.35
N GLU A 112 -5.56 -8.75 -3.09
CA GLU A 112 -6.62 -7.83 -3.53
C GLU A 112 -7.40 -7.25 -2.35
N ASN A 113 -7.75 -8.08 -1.36
CA ASN A 113 -8.47 -7.64 -0.17
C ASN A 113 -7.67 -6.67 0.69
N GLU A 114 -6.38 -6.93 0.91
CA GLU A 114 -5.50 -6.02 1.66
C GLU A 114 -5.24 -4.72 0.91
N LEU A 115 -5.10 -4.78 -0.41
CA LEU A 115 -4.95 -3.58 -1.24
C LEU A 115 -6.24 -2.75 -1.24
N LYS A 116 -7.40 -3.42 -1.26
CA LYS A 116 -8.71 -2.79 -1.09
C LYS A 116 -8.79 -2.11 0.27
N ARG A 117 -8.51 -2.81 1.37
CA ARG A 117 -8.49 -2.22 2.74
C ARG A 117 -7.63 -0.97 2.80
N SER A 118 -6.42 -1.04 2.25
CA SER A 118 -5.49 0.09 2.16
C SER A 118 -6.09 1.25 1.35
N ALA A 119 -6.74 0.97 0.22
CA ALA A 119 -7.40 1.99 -0.60
C ALA A 119 -8.55 2.69 0.15
N TYR A 120 -9.31 1.97 0.99
CA TYR A 120 -10.35 2.58 1.83
C TYR A 120 -9.76 3.47 2.93
N THR A 121 -8.57 3.15 3.45
CA THR A 121 -7.85 4.00 4.41
C THR A 121 -7.35 5.29 3.77
N PHE A 122 -6.78 5.22 2.56
CA PHE A 122 -6.23 6.40 1.86
C PHE A 122 -7.31 7.28 1.23
N PHE A 123 -8.34 6.67 0.64
CA PHE A 123 -9.42 7.36 -0.05
C PHE A 123 -10.70 7.20 0.76
N GLN A 124 -10.85 8.04 1.79
CA GLN A 124 -12.06 8.05 2.60
C GLN A 124 -13.22 8.67 1.79
N GLY A 125 -14.36 7.98 1.79
CA GLY A 125 -15.59 8.55 1.26
C GLY A 125 -16.22 9.41 2.34
N THR A 126 -16.65 10.62 2.01
CA THR A 126 -17.54 11.39 2.88
C THR A 126 -18.95 10.80 2.76
N GLU A 127 -19.23 9.74 3.52
CA GLU A 127 -20.61 9.28 3.73
C GLU A 127 -21.40 10.45 4.33
N GLY A 128 -22.27 11.06 3.53
CA GLY A 128 -23.18 12.13 3.96
C GLY A 128 -22.72 13.59 3.75
N GLN A 129 -21.56 13.86 3.15
CA GLN A 129 -21.13 15.26 2.86
C GLN A 129 -20.75 15.54 1.38
N GLY A 130 -20.76 14.54 0.50
CA GLY A 130 -20.50 14.74 -0.92
C GLY A 130 -21.75 14.55 -1.77
N GLY A 131 -22.08 15.50 -2.65
CA GLY A 131 -23.05 15.26 -3.72
C GLY A 131 -22.64 14.06 -4.58
N SER A 132 -23.55 13.56 -5.42
CA SER A 132 -23.43 12.31 -6.22
C SER A 132 -22.08 12.10 -6.92
N ASN A 133 -21.36 13.18 -7.26
CA ASN A 133 -20.08 13.12 -7.95
C ASN A 133 -18.90 12.76 -7.03
N GLY A 134 -18.98 13.02 -5.73
CA GLY A 134 -17.89 12.74 -4.79
C GLY A 134 -17.63 11.25 -4.61
N GLU A 135 -18.70 10.46 -4.50
CA GLU A 135 -18.61 8.99 -4.40
C GLU A 135 -18.00 8.37 -5.66
N PHE A 136 -18.35 8.90 -6.83
CA PHE A 136 -17.77 8.49 -8.12
C PHE A 136 -16.25 8.67 -8.13
N TRP A 137 -15.74 9.86 -7.80
CA TRP A 137 -14.30 10.12 -7.80
C TRP A 137 -13.54 9.29 -6.77
N VAL A 138 -14.11 9.09 -5.58
CA VAL A 138 -13.50 8.23 -4.55
C VAL A 138 -13.39 6.78 -5.03
N LYS A 139 -14.45 6.26 -5.67
CA LYS A 139 -14.45 4.91 -6.23
C LYS A 139 -13.41 4.75 -7.33
N ASP A 140 -13.30 5.73 -8.23
CA ASP A 140 -12.33 5.71 -9.32
C ASP A 140 -10.88 5.77 -8.81
N CYS A 141 -10.60 6.63 -7.83
CA CYS A 141 -9.29 6.67 -7.17
C CYS A 141 -8.92 5.33 -6.52
N ARG A 142 -9.87 4.68 -5.83
CA ARG A 142 -9.66 3.35 -5.26
C ARG A 142 -9.35 2.31 -6.33
N ASN A 143 -10.12 2.29 -7.42
CA ASN A 143 -9.92 1.35 -8.52
C ASN A 143 -8.57 1.55 -9.22
N LEU A 144 -8.18 2.81 -9.48
CA LEU A 144 -6.89 3.14 -10.07
C LEU A 144 -5.73 2.72 -9.15
N PHE A 145 -5.83 3.02 -7.86
CA PHE A 145 -4.85 2.62 -6.87
C PHE A 145 -4.69 1.09 -6.80
N MET A 146 -5.79 0.34 -6.77
CA MET A 146 -5.74 -1.13 -6.75
C MET A 146 -5.13 -1.70 -8.03
N SER A 147 -5.56 -1.20 -9.19
CA SER A 147 -5.09 -1.70 -10.49
C SER A 147 -3.60 -1.43 -10.69
N THR A 148 -3.15 -0.22 -10.35
CA THR A 148 -1.74 0.16 -10.41
C THR A 148 -0.92 -0.62 -9.39
N GLY A 149 -1.45 -0.78 -8.17
CA GLY A 149 -0.78 -1.52 -7.10
C GLY A 149 -0.48 -2.96 -7.48
N LEU A 150 -1.46 -3.67 -8.03
CA LEU A 150 -1.27 -5.04 -8.53
C LEU A 150 -0.31 -5.12 -9.72
N ALA A 151 -0.39 -4.16 -10.65
CA ALA A 151 0.50 -4.10 -11.80
C ALA A 151 1.97 -3.95 -11.38
N ILE A 152 2.23 -3.04 -10.44
CA ILE A 152 3.56 -2.81 -9.87
C ILE A 152 4.04 -4.05 -9.10
N ALA A 153 3.18 -4.66 -8.27
CA ALA A 153 3.53 -5.89 -7.56
C ALA A 153 3.92 -7.02 -8.51
N ASN A 154 3.14 -7.24 -9.57
CA ASN A 154 3.43 -8.23 -10.61
C ASN A 154 4.79 -8.01 -11.26
N GLN A 155 5.11 -6.76 -11.59
CA GLN A 155 6.40 -6.43 -12.19
C GLN A 155 7.56 -6.70 -11.23
N TYR A 156 7.49 -6.22 -9.99
CA TYR A 156 8.57 -6.41 -9.02
C TYR A 156 8.85 -7.89 -8.76
N VAL A 157 7.80 -8.71 -8.68
CA VAL A 157 7.96 -10.17 -8.53
C VAL A 157 8.56 -10.82 -9.78
N ARG A 158 8.15 -10.40 -10.99
CA ARG A 158 8.72 -10.92 -12.26
C ARG A 158 10.20 -10.58 -12.41
N ASN A 159 10.64 -9.42 -11.90
CA ASN A 159 12.02 -8.95 -12.02
C ASN A 159 12.92 -9.39 -10.88
N ASN A 160 12.36 -10.01 -9.84
CA ASN A 160 13.07 -10.41 -8.62
C ASN A 160 13.77 -9.22 -7.92
N GLU A 161 13.09 -8.07 -7.87
CA GLU A 161 13.60 -6.84 -7.26
C GLU A 161 13.20 -6.73 -5.78
N PRO A 162 14.03 -6.09 -4.93
CA PRO A 162 13.70 -5.89 -3.52
C PRO A 162 12.43 -5.04 -3.36
N ILE A 163 11.70 -5.26 -2.26
CA ILE A 163 10.39 -4.65 -1.97
C ILE A 163 10.48 -3.11 -1.95
N LYS A 164 10.26 -2.48 -3.10
CA LYS A 164 10.03 -1.03 -3.24
C LYS A 164 8.53 -0.71 -3.40
N PHE A 165 7.66 -1.71 -3.22
CA PHE A 165 6.22 -1.53 -3.34
C PHE A 165 5.65 -0.73 -2.16
N ASN A 166 5.44 0.57 -2.34
CA ASN A 166 4.88 1.46 -1.32
C ASN A 166 3.91 2.48 -1.94
N PRO A 167 3.06 3.16 -1.14
CA PRO A 167 2.07 4.10 -1.67
C PRO A 167 2.68 5.27 -2.46
N TYR A 168 3.88 5.73 -2.09
CA TYR A 168 4.57 6.82 -2.76
C TYR A 168 5.01 6.43 -4.18
N VAL A 169 5.48 5.19 -4.37
CA VAL A 169 5.80 4.65 -5.70
C VAL A 169 4.57 4.56 -6.58
N ILE A 170 3.42 4.13 -6.03
CA ILE A 170 2.15 4.11 -6.79
C ILE A 170 1.78 5.54 -7.23
N TYR A 171 1.87 6.51 -6.32
CA TYR A 171 1.56 7.92 -6.63
C TYR A 171 2.46 8.49 -7.72
N ASN A 172 3.79 8.32 -7.61
CA ASN A 172 4.74 8.84 -8.60
C ASN A 172 4.52 8.20 -9.97
N ILE A 173 4.35 6.88 -10.04
CA ILE A 173 4.12 6.17 -11.30
C ILE A 173 2.84 6.67 -11.97
N VAL A 174 1.74 6.82 -11.22
CA VAL A 174 0.49 7.35 -11.77
C VAL A 174 0.69 8.75 -12.32
N ASN A 175 1.35 9.65 -11.57
CA ASN A 175 1.58 11.03 -12.01
C ASN A 175 2.48 11.12 -13.24
N GLU A 176 3.58 10.37 -13.26
CA GLU A 176 4.50 10.31 -14.39
C GLU A 176 3.78 9.81 -15.65
N MET A 177 3.09 8.66 -15.55
CA MET A 177 2.35 8.07 -16.66
C MET A 177 1.17 8.94 -17.14
N GLN A 178 0.56 9.71 -16.24
CA GLN A 178 -0.50 10.65 -16.58
C GLN A 178 0.05 11.91 -17.27
N SER A 179 1.25 12.37 -16.88
CA SER A 179 1.88 13.56 -17.44
C SER A 179 2.33 13.36 -18.90
N ILE A 180 2.70 12.14 -19.26
CA ILE A 180 3.22 11.83 -20.60
C ILE A 180 2.08 11.48 -21.53
N ARG A 181 1.83 12.39 -22.49
CA ARG A 181 0.88 12.19 -23.59
C ARG A 181 1.58 11.63 -24.81
N ILE A 182 0.92 10.68 -25.45
CA ILE A 182 1.39 10.07 -26.69
C ILE A 182 1.05 11.02 -27.83
N ASN A 183 2.07 11.40 -28.59
CA ASN A 183 1.97 12.18 -29.81
C ASN A 183 3.15 11.81 -30.73
N GLU A 184 3.21 12.40 -31.92
CA GLU A 184 4.32 12.18 -32.86
C GLU A 184 5.69 12.60 -32.29
N ASN A 185 5.70 13.52 -31.33
CA ASN A 185 6.91 14.06 -30.70
C ASN A 185 7.41 13.23 -29.50
N ASN A 186 6.56 12.36 -28.93
CA ASN A 186 6.87 11.48 -27.81
C ASN A 186 6.36 10.05 -28.07
N PRO A 187 7.00 9.32 -29.01
CA PRO A 187 6.58 7.98 -29.39
C PRO A 187 7.22 6.87 -28.53
N GLU A 188 8.06 7.22 -27.54
CA GLU A 188 8.91 6.28 -26.78
C GLU A 188 8.12 5.11 -26.20
N TYR A 189 6.95 5.40 -25.61
CA TYR A 189 6.10 4.37 -25.05
C TYR A 189 5.55 3.40 -26.11
N ILE A 190 5.16 3.89 -27.29
CA ILE A 190 4.69 3.04 -28.40
C ILE A 190 5.84 2.21 -28.99
N HIS A 191 7.04 2.79 -29.05
CA HIS A 191 8.23 2.04 -29.47
C HIS A 191 8.59 0.91 -28.52
N SER A 192 8.28 1.06 -27.23
CA SER A 192 8.47 0.00 -26.23
C SER A 192 7.48 -1.17 -26.37
N LEU A 193 6.30 -0.94 -26.96
CA LEU A 193 5.21 -1.91 -27.08
C LEU A 193 5.39 -2.90 -28.24
N THR A 194 5.91 -2.44 -29.38
CA THR A 194 6.10 -3.29 -30.58
C THR A 194 7.31 -2.85 -31.39
N GLU A 195 8.03 -3.83 -31.94
CA GLU A 195 9.15 -3.61 -32.84
C GLU A 195 8.70 -3.41 -34.30
N ASN A 196 7.45 -3.77 -34.62
CA ASN A 196 6.91 -3.71 -35.98
C ASN A 196 6.55 -2.27 -36.40
N PRO A 197 7.18 -1.71 -37.47
CA PRO A 197 6.91 -0.35 -37.94
C PRO A 197 5.45 -0.08 -38.32
N LEU A 198 4.76 -1.09 -38.87
CA LEU A 198 3.39 -0.95 -39.37
C LEU A 198 2.37 -0.92 -38.22
N GLU A 199 2.65 -1.65 -37.14
CA GLU A 199 1.86 -1.59 -35.91
C GLU A 199 2.11 -0.28 -35.16
N ARG A 200 3.35 0.23 -35.15
CA ARG A 200 3.69 1.52 -34.50
C ARG A 200 2.85 2.66 -35.06
N ALA A 201 2.77 2.79 -36.40
CA ALA A 201 1.97 3.83 -37.04
C ALA A 201 0.47 3.71 -36.70
N LYS A 202 -0.05 2.49 -36.62
CA LYS A 202 -1.44 2.23 -36.20
C LYS A 202 -1.68 2.61 -34.74
N LEU A 203 -0.76 2.25 -33.84
CA LEU A 203 -0.86 2.53 -32.40
C LEU A 203 -0.71 4.03 -32.11
N LEU A 204 0.22 4.73 -32.79
CA LEU A 204 0.37 6.19 -32.69
C LEU A 204 -0.93 6.90 -33.07
N LYS A 205 -1.54 6.52 -34.19
CA LYS A 205 -2.82 7.10 -34.61
C LYS A 205 -3.98 6.75 -33.67
N LYS A 206 -3.97 5.55 -33.08
CA LYS A 206 -5.02 5.09 -32.14
C LYS A 206 -4.96 5.80 -30.79
N TYR A 207 -3.76 6.12 -30.31
CA TYR A 207 -3.54 6.66 -28.97
C TYR A 207 -3.10 8.13 -28.94
N ASP A 208 -3.20 8.83 -30.06
CA ASP A 208 -2.87 10.25 -30.15
C ASP A 208 -3.65 11.08 -29.10
N GLY A 209 -2.92 11.89 -28.35
CA GLY A 209 -3.42 12.73 -27.26
C GLY A 209 -3.77 11.99 -25.95
N LYS A 210 -3.70 10.65 -25.92
CA LYS A 210 -3.97 9.84 -24.71
C LYS A 210 -2.76 9.81 -23.79
N SER A 211 -3.01 9.64 -22.49
CA SER A 211 -1.92 9.48 -21.53
C SER A 211 -1.32 8.08 -21.63
N THR A 212 -0.07 7.95 -21.24
CA THR A 212 0.61 6.65 -21.16
C THR A 212 -0.12 5.70 -20.21
N LEU A 213 -0.72 6.24 -19.14
CA LEU A 213 -1.56 5.51 -18.20
C LEU A 213 -2.80 4.88 -18.86
N ASP A 214 -3.50 5.64 -19.70
CA ASP A 214 -4.69 5.15 -20.43
C ASP A 214 -4.31 3.97 -21.34
N VAL A 215 -3.19 4.10 -22.06
CA VAL A 215 -2.72 3.07 -22.98
C VAL A 215 -2.24 1.83 -22.25
N PHE A 216 -1.59 2.00 -21.09
CA PHE A 216 -1.20 0.89 -20.23
C PHE A 216 -2.40 0.06 -19.79
N PHE A 217 -3.44 0.69 -19.23
CA PHE A 217 -4.61 -0.04 -18.75
C PHE A 217 -5.49 -0.60 -19.87
N TRP A 218 -5.59 0.09 -21.01
CA TRP A 218 -6.31 -0.44 -22.18
C TRP A 218 -5.64 -1.66 -22.80
N ASN A 219 -4.32 -1.74 -22.76
CA ASN A 219 -3.58 -2.87 -23.30
C ASN A 219 -3.19 -3.88 -22.22
N TYR A 220 -3.63 -3.73 -20.98
CA TYR A 220 -3.17 -4.53 -19.84
C TYR A 220 -3.38 -6.04 -20.05
N HIS A 221 -4.49 -6.43 -20.71
CA HIS A 221 -4.76 -7.83 -21.07
C HIS A 221 -3.78 -8.39 -22.13
N GLU A 222 -3.36 -7.56 -23.09
CA GLU A 222 -2.40 -7.94 -24.13
C GLU A 222 -0.94 -7.88 -23.63
N ILE A 223 -0.63 -6.96 -22.70
CA ILE A 223 0.70 -6.71 -22.15
C ILE A 223 1.11 -7.77 -21.11
N ILE A 224 0.18 -8.25 -20.27
CA ILE A 224 0.45 -9.35 -19.33
C ILE A 224 0.95 -10.61 -20.05
N GLN A 225 0.46 -10.81 -21.28
CA GLN A 225 0.82 -11.92 -22.16
C GLN A 225 2.10 -11.66 -22.98
N ARG A 226 2.51 -10.39 -23.22
CA ARG A 226 3.55 -10.07 -24.24
C ARG A 226 4.95 -9.62 -23.76
N LYS A 227 5.19 -9.11 -22.54
CA LYS A 227 6.52 -8.91 -21.83
C LYS A 227 6.56 -7.64 -20.95
N ASN A 228 7.64 -7.51 -20.15
CA ASN A 228 8.02 -6.45 -19.19
C ASN A 228 8.09 -5.02 -19.79
N ILE A 229 7.03 -4.22 -19.65
CA ILE A 229 6.99 -2.86 -20.24
C ILE A 229 7.33 -1.75 -19.25
N ILE A 230 6.96 -1.87 -17.98
CA ILE A 230 7.21 -0.80 -17.00
C ILE A 230 8.72 -0.61 -16.70
N MET A 231 9.58 -1.63 -16.92
CA MET A 231 11.04 -1.50 -16.78
C MET A 231 11.75 -0.79 -17.93
N ARG A 232 11.26 -0.90 -19.18
CA ARG A 232 11.90 -0.21 -20.31
C ARG A 232 11.71 1.31 -20.21
N PHE A 233 10.61 1.73 -19.61
CA PHE A 233 10.38 3.13 -19.27
C PHE A 233 11.30 3.63 -18.15
N TRP A 234 11.54 2.80 -17.12
CA TRP A 234 12.51 3.10 -16.06
C TRP A 234 13.96 3.20 -16.55
N GLN A 235 14.36 2.40 -17.56
CA GLN A 235 15.68 2.50 -18.18
C GLN A 235 15.87 3.78 -19.00
N VAL A 236 14.80 4.31 -19.60
CA VAL A 236 14.82 5.59 -20.32
C VAL A 236 14.84 6.76 -19.34
N LEU A 237 14.12 6.68 -18.22
CA LEU A 237 14.07 7.72 -17.19
C LEU A 237 15.33 7.81 -16.30
N GLN A 238 16.12 6.75 -16.15
CA GLN A 238 17.42 6.83 -15.47
C GLN A 238 18.55 7.40 -16.36
N GLN A 239 18.29 7.66 -17.65
CA GLN A 239 19.25 8.23 -18.59
C GLN A 239 19.01 9.73 -18.91
N SER A 240 18.00 10.34 -18.29
CA SER A 240 17.73 11.80 -18.30
C SER A 240 17.91 12.39 -16.91
#